data_AF-A0A2P2M3H6-F1
#
_entry.id   AF-A0A2P2M3H6-F1
#
_cell.length_a   1.000
_cell.length_b   1.000
_cell.length_c   1.000
_cell.angle_alpha   90.00
_cell.angle_beta   90.00
_cell.angle_gamma   90.00
#
_symmetry.space_group_name_H-M   'P 1'
#
loop_
_entity.id
_entity.type
_entity.pdbx_description
1 polymer ?
#
loop_
_entity_poly.entity_id
_entity_poly.type
_entity_poly.pdbx_seq_one_letter_code
_entity_poly.pdbx_strand_id
1 'polypeptide(L)'
;MGLLKLSWLVLSCWVLSLLLFGAHCKDEEVSVKFLKAPHPFSHRNTATFVFQILVGGNVNNCTNCSVSCRLDGGPSSDCGARKVFYGNLQDGNHAFEVCINGYQGCTPYNWTIDTVPPTAYVTASTPFTNALNVTVNITFSESCTGGGGFGCSSTNTCNVSRCSIEEH
;
A
#
# COMPACT_ATOMS: atom_id res chain seq x y z
N MET A 1 -62.51 8.84 31.88
CA MET A 1 -61.87 9.55 30.74
C MET A 1 -60.34 9.74 30.92
N GLY A 2 -59.64 8.92 31.73
CA GLY A 2 -58.23 9.15 32.08
C GLY A 2 -57.20 8.16 31.49
N LEU A 3 -57.62 7.02 30.94
CA LEU A 3 -56.70 5.96 30.50
C LEU A 3 -56.15 6.16 29.08
N LEU A 4 -56.84 6.91 28.22
CA LEU A 4 -56.39 7.22 26.85
C LEU A 4 -55.28 8.29 26.81
N LYS A 5 -55.20 9.18 27.81
CA LYS A 5 -54.19 10.25 27.87
C LYS A 5 -52.80 9.77 28.32
N LEU A 6 -52.74 8.77 29.21
CA LEU A 6 -51.45 8.17 29.63
C LEU A 6 -50.79 7.41 28.48
N SER A 7 -51.57 6.68 27.67
CA SER A 7 -51.06 5.96 26.51
C SER A 7 -50.41 6.89 25.48
N TRP A 8 -51.04 8.05 25.20
CA TRP A 8 -50.49 9.04 24.27
C TRP A 8 -49.20 9.69 24.79
N LEU A 9 -49.11 9.99 26.09
CA LEU A 9 -47.89 10.54 26.70
C LEU A 9 -46.73 9.54 26.67
N VAL A 10 -46.97 8.25 26.93
CA VAL A 10 -45.96 7.19 26.86
C VAL A 10 -45.50 6.93 25.42
N LEU A 11 -46.43 6.88 24.46
CA LEU A 11 -46.09 6.79 23.03
C LEU A 11 -45.30 8.02 22.56
N SER A 12 -45.67 9.23 22.99
CA SER A 12 -44.92 10.44 22.64
C SER A 12 -43.51 10.45 23.24
N CYS A 13 -43.33 9.90 24.44
CA CYS A 13 -42.03 9.77 25.10
C CYS A 13 -41.14 8.72 24.42
N TRP A 14 -41.72 7.63 23.90
CA TRP A 14 -40.99 6.62 23.14
C TRP A 14 -40.59 7.12 21.75
N VAL A 15 -41.47 7.88 21.09
CA VAL A 15 -41.14 8.53 19.81
C VAL A 15 -40.10 9.63 20.02
N LEU A 16 -40.18 10.43 21.09
CA LEU A 16 -39.16 11.43 21.42
C LEU A 16 -37.83 10.78 21.83
N SER A 17 -37.86 9.63 22.49
CA SER A 17 -36.67 8.82 22.80
C SER A 17 -36.04 8.27 21.51
N LEU A 18 -36.82 7.70 20.59
CA LEU A 18 -36.34 7.27 19.26
C LEU A 18 -35.84 8.43 18.39
N LEU A 19 -36.44 9.62 18.51
CA LEU A 19 -35.98 10.85 17.84
C LEU A 19 -34.70 11.42 18.48
N LEU A 20 -34.44 11.15 19.76
CA LEU A 20 -33.20 11.52 20.46
C LEU A 20 -32.07 10.48 20.29
N PHE A 21 -32.40 9.20 20.07
CA PHE A 21 -31.45 8.14 19.74
C PHE A 21 -31.15 8.04 18.23
N GLY A 22 -31.90 8.76 17.40
CA GLY A 22 -31.69 8.88 15.95
C GLY A 22 -30.75 10.02 15.53
N ALA A 23 -30.13 10.73 16.49
CA ALA A 23 -28.94 11.52 16.20
C ALA A 23 -27.76 10.55 16.06
N HIS A 24 -27.78 9.77 14.98
CA HIS A 24 -26.54 9.31 14.38
C HIS A 24 -25.72 10.57 14.16
N CYS A 25 -24.69 10.78 14.99
CA CYS A 25 -23.48 11.42 14.48
C CYS A 25 -23.17 10.61 13.22
N LYS A 26 -23.39 11.21 12.06
CA LYS A 26 -22.70 10.76 10.87
C LYS A 26 -21.25 10.92 11.24
N ASP A 27 -20.60 9.85 11.69
CA ASP A 27 -19.16 9.77 11.64
C ASP A 27 -18.84 10.09 10.18
N GLU A 28 -18.37 11.32 9.94
CA GLU A 28 -17.95 11.67 8.62
C GLU A 28 -16.81 10.71 8.31
N GLU A 29 -17.07 9.76 7.41
CA GLU A 29 -16.08 8.77 7.02
C GLU A 29 -14.90 9.52 6.41
N VAL A 30 -13.79 9.52 7.15
CA VAL A 30 -12.54 10.13 6.69
C VAL A 30 -11.57 9.03 6.30
N SER A 31 -11.05 9.11 5.08
CA SER A 31 -10.12 8.13 4.53
C SER A 31 -8.92 8.80 3.87
N VAL A 32 -7.82 8.06 3.80
CA VAL A 32 -6.60 8.47 3.08
C VAL A 32 -6.58 7.73 1.75
N LYS A 33 -6.52 8.47 0.64
CA LYS A 33 -6.31 7.89 -0.69
C LYS A 33 -4.90 8.19 -1.16
N PHE A 34 -4.09 7.15 -1.32
CA PHE A 34 -2.78 7.26 -1.97
C PHE A 34 -2.95 7.47 -3.47
N LEU A 35 -2.42 8.58 -3.97
CA LEU A 35 -2.33 8.93 -5.39
C LEU A 35 -1.01 8.45 -5.99
N LYS A 36 0.04 8.38 -5.16
CA LYS A 36 1.35 7.80 -5.49
C LYS A 36 1.92 7.14 -4.25
N ALA A 37 2.45 5.93 -4.41
CA ALA A 37 3.17 5.17 -3.40
C ALA A 37 4.17 4.23 -4.10
N PRO A 38 5.21 3.72 -3.41
CA PRO A 38 6.09 2.71 -3.97
C PRO A 38 5.32 1.44 -4.35
N HIS A 39 5.73 0.74 -5.40
CA HIS A 39 5.16 -0.58 -5.69
C HIS A 39 5.35 -1.53 -4.47
N PRO A 40 4.42 -2.48 -4.20
CA PRO A 40 4.52 -3.40 -3.06
C PRO A 40 5.87 -4.11 -2.91
N PHE A 41 6.57 -4.32 -4.03
CA PHE A 41 7.98 -4.67 -4.10
C PHE A 41 8.69 -3.58 -4.91
N SER A 42 9.80 -3.03 -4.44
CA SER A 42 10.54 -1.98 -5.14
C SER A 42 12.04 -2.24 -5.12
N HIS A 43 12.70 -2.03 -6.26
CA HIS A 43 14.17 -2.07 -6.33
C HIS A 43 14.84 -0.73 -6.00
N ARG A 44 14.05 0.28 -5.60
CA ARG A 44 14.56 1.61 -5.28
C ARG A 44 14.62 1.77 -3.77
N ASN A 45 15.77 2.22 -3.26
CA ASN A 45 15.96 2.62 -1.87
C ASN A 45 15.32 3.99 -1.53
N THR A 46 14.30 4.39 -2.28
CA THR A 46 13.61 5.67 -2.15
C THR A 46 12.11 5.44 -2.22
N ALA A 47 11.35 6.16 -1.41
CA ALA A 47 9.89 6.12 -1.41
C ALA A 47 9.31 7.51 -1.54
N THR A 48 8.34 7.68 -2.44
CA THR A 48 7.56 8.93 -2.58
C THR A 48 6.09 8.62 -2.36
N PHE A 49 5.49 9.34 -1.43
CA PHE A 49 4.06 9.29 -1.16
C PHE A 49 3.39 10.58 -1.59
N VAL A 50 2.29 10.47 -2.33
CA VAL A 50 1.34 11.55 -2.57
C VAL A 50 -0.03 11.02 -2.20
N PHE A 51 -0.78 11.74 -1.38
CA PHE A 51 -2.08 11.28 -0.90
C PHE A 51 -3.05 12.44 -0.74
N GLN A 52 -4.33 12.12 -0.61
CA GLN A 52 -5.38 13.09 -0.30
C GLN A 52 -6.26 12.56 0.82
N ILE A 53 -6.87 13.47 1.58
CA ILE A 53 -7.80 13.13 2.65
C ILE A 53 -9.20 13.30 2.10
N LEU A 54 -9.99 12.25 2.18
CA LEU A 54 -11.35 12.24 1.70
C LEU A 54 -12.28 12.27 2.90
N VAL A 55 -13.32 13.10 2.84
CA VAL A 55 -14.31 13.27 3.90
C VAL A 55 -15.70 13.03 3.34
N GLY A 56 -16.56 12.37 4.12
CA GLY A 56 -17.95 12.12 3.75
C GLY A 56 -18.09 11.07 2.65
N GLY A 57 -17.30 9.99 2.70
CA GLY A 57 -17.43 8.86 1.76
C GLY A 57 -16.87 9.14 0.36
N ASN A 58 -15.67 9.75 0.28
CA ASN A 58 -14.95 10.03 -0.97
C ASN A 58 -15.49 11.18 -1.84
N VAL A 59 -16.37 12.02 -1.30
CA VAL A 59 -17.00 13.12 -2.04
C VAL A 59 -16.14 14.39 -2.01
N ASN A 60 -15.54 14.71 -0.86
CA ASN A 60 -14.81 15.97 -0.66
C ASN A 60 -13.35 15.73 -0.25
N ASN A 61 -12.42 16.53 -0.78
CA ASN A 61 -11.02 16.53 -0.35
C ASN A 61 -10.80 17.54 0.79
N CYS A 62 -10.22 17.10 1.90
CA CYS A 62 -9.82 17.96 3.00
C CYS A 62 -8.35 18.42 2.86
N THR A 63 -8.16 19.60 2.29
CA THR A 63 -6.83 20.20 2.12
C THR A 63 -6.24 20.73 3.42
N ASN A 64 -7.07 21.23 4.33
CA ASN A 64 -6.64 21.85 5.59
C ASN A 64 -6.66 20.89 6.80
N CYS A 65 -6.90 19.59 6.60
CA CYS A 65 -6.85 18.61 7.69
C CYS A 65 -5.42 18.46 8.20
N SER A 66 -5.22 18.63 9.51
CA SER A 66 -3.92 18.38 10.14
C SER A 66 -3.60 16.88 10.14
N VAL A 67 -2.41 16.51 9.68
CA VAL A 67 -1.99 15.11 9.55
C VAL A 67 -0.56 14.91 10.01
N SER A 68 -0.31 13.74 10.57
CA SER A 68 1.02 13.27 10.91
C SER A 68 1.34 11.99 10.15
N CYS A 69 2.57 11.86 9.71
CA CYS A 69 3.07 10.68 9.02
C CYS A 69 4.16 10.01 9.83
N ARG A 70 4.25 8.68 9.69
CA ARG A 70 5.29 7.86 10.32
C ARG A 70 5.84 6.86 9.32
N LEU A 71 7.13 6.57 9.43
CA LEU A 71 7.81 5.52 8.68
C LEU A 71 8.40 4.51 9.66
N ASP A 72 8.14 3.22 9.44
CA ASP A 72 8.72 2.07 10.15
C ASP A 72 8.63 2.14 11.68
N GLY A 73 7.51 2.65 12.19
CA GLY A 73 7.30 2.83 13.63
C GLY A 73 8.16 3.94 14.26
N GLY A 74 8.85 4.75 13.46
CA GLY A 74 9.66 5.88 13.89
C GLY A 74 8.86 7.06 14.45
N PRO A 75 9.51 8.24 14.65
CA PRO A 75 8.81 9.41 15.14
C PRO A 75 7.79 9.94 14.12
N SER A 76 6.64 10.39 14.61
CA SER A 76 5.67 11.09 13.77
C SER A 76 6.16 12.49 13.39
N SER A 77 5.96 12.87 12.13
CA SER A 77 6.26 14.20 11.60
C SER A 77 5.04 14.83 10.92
N ASP A 78 4.95 16.15 10.90
CA ASP A 78 3.92 16.83 10.11
C ASP A 78 4.09 16.53 8.61
N CYS A 79 2.99 16.19 7.95
CA CYS A 79 2.96 15.92 6.52
C CYS A 79 1.75 16.60 5.83
N GLY A 80 1.37 17.78 6.32
CA GLY A 80 0.24 18.57 5.80
C GLY A 80 0.36 18.91 4.31
N ALA A 81 1.58 18.97 3.78
CA ALA A 81 1.86 19.19 2.36
C ALA A 81 1.39 18.06 1.42
N ARG A 82 0.91 16.93 1.96
CA ARG A 82 0.38 15.78 1.20
C ARG A 82 1.37 15.06 0.29
N LYS A 83 2.65 15.45 0.34
CA LYS A 83 3.74 14.86 -0.42
C LYS A 83 4.92 14.64 0.51
N VAL A 84 5.40 13.40 0.57
CA VAL A 84 6.51 12.98 1.43
C VAL A 84 7.52 12.19 0.60
N PHE A 85 8.80 12.42 0.86
CA PHE A 85 9.90 11.71 0.24
C PHE A 85 10.84 11.14 1.31
N TYR A 86 11.20 9.87 1.14
CA TYR A 86 12.22 9.19 1.94
C TYR A 86 13.29 8.62 1.00
N GLY A 87 14.55 8.70 1.42
CA GLY A 87 15.68 8.14 0.68
C GLY A 87 16.63 7.40 1.60
N ASN A 88 17.54 6.62 1.01
CA ASN A 88 18.50 5.76 1.72
C ASN A 88 17.82 4.73 2.64
N LEU A 89 16.64 4.25 2.23
CA LEU A 89 15.97 3.14 2.90
C LEU A 89 16.76 1.86 2.67
N GLN A 90 16.79 0.99 3.67
CA GLN A 90 17.49 -0.29 3.57
C GLN A 90 16.61 -1.32 2.87
N ASP A 91 17.19 -2.45 2.47
CA ASP A 91 16.40 -3.57 1.99
C ASP A 91 15.60 -4.17 3.15
N GLY A 92 14.38 -4.66 2.84
CA GLY A 92 13.47 -5.24 3.82
C GLY A 92 12.05 -4.68 3.74
N ASN A 93 11.25 -5.02 4.76
CA ASN A 93 9.87 -4.59 4.85
C ASN A 93 9.77 -3.20 5.47
N HIS A 94 8.94 -2.36 4.87
CA HIS A 94 8.66 -1.00 5.30
C HIS A 94 7.16 -0.76 5.47
N ALA A 95 6.83 0.14 6.38
CA ALA A 95 5.48 0.56 6.70
C ALA A 95 5.40 2.09 6.82
N PHE A 96 4.58 2.72 5.97
CA PHE A 96 4.26 4.14 6.03
C PHE A 96 2.85 4.32 6.55
N GLU A 97 2.66 5.20 7.52
CA GLU A 97 1.35 5.44 8.12
C GLU A 97 0.99 6.92 8.03
N VAL A 98 -0.25 7.20 7.66
CA VAL A 98 -0.84 8.54 7.69
C VAL A 98 -1.93 8.56 8.75
N CYS A 99 -1.76 9.39 9.77
CA CYS A 99 -2.74 9.60 10.84
C CYS A 99 -3.36 10.99 10.68
N ILE A 100 -4.67 11.08 10.87
CA ILE A 100 -5.41 12.34 10.77
C ILE A 100 -5.72 12.83 12.18
N ASN A 101 -5.24 14.02 12.51
CA ASN A 101 -5.37 14.55 13.87
C ASN A 101 -6.85 14.78 14.20
N GLY A 102 -7.28 14.30 15.36
CA GLY A 102 -8.68 14.35 15.79
C GLY A 102 -9.54 13.17 15.32
N TYR A 103 -9.01 12.27 14.49
CA TYR A 103 -9.65 11.01 14.11
C TYR A 103 -8.89 9.83 14.71
N GLN A 104 -9.62 8.74 14.96
CA GLN A 104 -9.02 7.54 15.53
C GLN A 104 -8.45 6.65 14.42
N GLY A 105 -7.16 6.30 14.55
CA GLY A 105 -6.47 5.37 13.66
C GLY A 105 -5.59 6.05 12.61
N CYS A 106 -4.74 5.24 11.99
CA CYS A 106 -3.83 5.63 10.92
C CYS A 106 -4.04 4.70 9.73
N THR A 107 -3.87 5.21 8.52
CA THR A 107 -3.91 4.40 7.29
C THR A 107 -2.50 3.92 6.95
N PRO A 108 -2.21 2.61 7.03
CA PRO A 108 -0.91 2.05 6.69
C PRO A 108 -0.75 1.80 5.19
N TYR A 109 0.49 1.83 4.71
CA TYR A 109 0.94 1.38 3.41
C TYR A 109 2.23 0.58 3.60
N ASN A 110 2.20 -0.71 3.23
CA ASN A 110 3.35 -1.59 3.38
C ASN A 110 3.97 -1.90 2.03
N TRP A 111 5.30 -1.94 1.97
CA TRP A 111 6.05 -2.38 0.81
C TRP A 111 7.37 -3.02 1.24
N THR A 112 8.01 -3.72 0.32
CA THR A 112 9.32 -4.33 0.51
C THR A 112 10.31 -3.68 -0.46
N ILE A 113 11.48 -3.30 0.05
CA ILE A 113 12.61 -2.87 -0.75
C ILE A 113 13.56 -4.05 -0.92
N ASP A 114 13.96 -4.29 -2.16
CA ASP A 114 14.98 -5.28 -2.51
C ASP A 114 15.84 -4.71 -3.64
N THR A 115 17.03 -4.24 -3.29
CA THR A 115 17.97 -3.63 -4.24
C THR A 115 18.91 -4.65 -4.87
N VAL A 116 18.88 -5.92 -4.41
CA VAL A 116 19.74 -6.98 -4.90
C VAL A 116 19.04 -7.70 -6.06
N PRO A 117 19.59 -7.69 -7.29
CA PRO A 117 18.99 -8.43 -8.38
C PRO A 117 19.27 -9.93 -8.27
N PRO A 118 18.38 -10.79 -8.82
CA PRO A 118 18.62 -12.22 -8.90
C PRO A 118 19.87 -12.52 -9.75
N THR A 119 20.67 -13.47 -9.29
CA THR A 119 21.81 -14.00 -10.04
C THR A 119 21.41 -15.27 -10.79
N ALA A 120 21.71 -15.33 -12.09
CA ALA A 120 21.51 -16.52 -12.91
C ALA A 120 22.78 -17.40 -12.93
N TYR A 121 22.61 -18.69 -12.71
CA TYR A 121 23.66 -19.69 -12.82
C TYR A 121 23.38 -20.61 -13.99
N VAL A 122 24.36 -20.80 -14.87
CA VAL A 122 24.28 -21.72 -16.00
C VAL A 122 25.23 -22.88 -15.74
N THR A 123 24.69 -24.10 -15.73
CA THR A 123 25.47 -25.31 -15.49
C THR A 123 25.25 -26.32 -16.60
N ALA A 124 26.32 -27.02 -16.99
CA ALA A 124 26.27 -28.11 -17.95
C ALA A 124 26.75 -29.40 -17.27
N SER A 125 26.29 -30.55 -17.74
CA SER A 125 26.70 -31.85 -17.18
C SER A 125 28.17 -32.18 -17.42
N THR A 126 28.76 -31.64 -18.49
CA THR A 126 30.18 -31.81 -18.80
C THR A 126 30.83 -30.46 -19.12
N PRO A 127 32.09 -30.24 -18.67
CA PRO A 127 32.82 -29.00 -18.96
C PRO A 127 33.24 -28.89 -20.43
N PHE A 128 33.36 -30.02 -21.13
CA PHE A 128 33.70 -30.10 -22.54
C PHE A 128 32.84 -31.16 -23.22
N THR A 129 32.49 -30.93 -24.48
CA THR A 129 31.74 -31.89 -25.32
C THR A 129 31.90 -31.54 -26.79
N ASN A 130 31.90 -32.56 -27.65
CA ASN A 130 31.86 -32.42 -29.11
C ASN A 130 30.45 -32.69 -29.68
N ALA A 131 29.43 -32.78 -28.81
CA ALA A 131 28.06 -33.00 -29.24
C ALA A 131 27.51 -31.75 -29.94
N LEU A 132 26.69 -31.97 -30.99
CA LEU A 132 26.02 -30.89 -31.72
C LEU A 132 25.02 -30.13 -30.84
N ASN A 133 24.39 -30.81 -29.89
CA ASN A 133 23.40 -30.25 -28.96
C ASN A 133 23.78 -30.59 -27.52
N VAL A 134 23.64 -29.61 -26.62
CA VAL A 134 23.95 -29.74 -25.19
C VAL A 134 22.83 -29.14 -24.37
N THR A 135 22.37 -29.88 -23.36
CA THR A 135 21.41 -29.35 -22.39
C THR A 135 22.17 -28.61 -21.28
N VAL A 136 21.71 -27.40 -20.97
CA VAL A 136 22.16 -26.63 -19.81
C VAL A 136 21.03 -26.48 -18.81
N ASN A 137 21.37 -26.43 -17.53
CA ASN A 137 20.44 -26.07 -16.47
C ASN A 137 20.67 -24.61 -16.06
N ILE A 138 19.58 -23.88 -15.91
CA ILE A 138 19.58 -22.46 -15.56
C ILE A 138 18.80 -22.31 -14.26
N THR A 139 19.46 -21.83 -13.22
CA THR A 139 18.86 -21.58 -11.91
C THR A 139 19.07 -20.13 -11.51
N PHE A 140 18.15 -19.60 -10.69
CA PHE A 140 18.23 -18.25 -10.15
C PHE A 140 18.42 -18.32 -8.64
N SER A 141 19.14 -17.35 -8.06
CA SER A 141 19.30 -17.22 -6.60
C SER A 141 17.97 -17.00 -5.89
N GLU A 142 16.99 -16.44 -6.58
CA GLU A 142 15.66 -16.13 -6.09
C GLU A 142 14.64 -16.07 -7.24
N SER A 143 13.36 -16.11 -6.90
CA SER A 143 12.27 -16.05 -7.87
C SER A 143 12.08 -14.63 -8.40
N CYS A 144 11.96 -14.49 -9.72
CA CYS A 144 11.50 -13.25 -10.33
C CYS A 144 9.98 -13.12 -10.26
N THR A 145 9.46 -12.29 -9.34
CA THR A 145 8.01 -12.10 -9.13
C THR A 145 7.42 -10.92 -9.92
N GLY A 146 8.26 -10.06 -10.49
CA GLY A 146 7.85 -8.82 -11.20
C GLY A 146 7.42 -8.99 -12.66
N GLY A 147 7.09 -10.20 -13.12
CA GLY A 147 6.68 -10.45 -14.52
C GLY A 147 7.82 -10.46 -15.55
N GLY A 148 9.01 -9.95 -15.20
CA GLY A 148 10.24 -10.19 -15.94
C GLY A 148 10.83 -11.57 -15.62
N GLY A 149 11.50 -12.20 -16.60
CA GLY A 149 12.13 -13.51 -16.42
C GLY A 149 13.34 -13.71 -17.32
N PHE A 150 13.84 -14.94 -17.35
CA PHE A 150 14.90 -15.35 -18.26
C PHE A 150 14.37 -15.43 -19.69
N GLY A 151 14.88 -14.57 -20.57
CA GLY A 151 14.50 -14.55 -21.97
C GLY A 151 15.72 -14.77 -22.87
N CYS A 152 15.58 -15.63 -23.88
CA CYS A 152 16.55 -15.71 -24.96
C CYS A 152 15.95 -15.09 -26.23
N SER A 153 16.53 -13.98 -26.68
CA SER A 153 16.18 -13.37 -27.97
C SER A 153 16.69 -14.21 -29.15
N SER A 154 17.75 -15.00 -28.93
CA SER A 154 18.25 -15.99 -29.89
C SER A 154 19.01 -17.11 -29.18
N THR A 155 19.43 -18.13 -29.94
CA THR A 155 20.33 -19.20 -29.47
C THR A 155 21.70 -18.70 -29.01
N ASN A 156 22.07 -17.47 -29.38
CA ASN A 156 23.38 -16.88 -29.08
C ASN A 156 23.29 -15.67 -28.13
N THR A 157 22.07 -15.23 -27.79
CA THR A 157 21.82 -14.10 -26.89
C THR A 157 20.71 -14.45 -25.92
N CYS A 158 21.09 -14.75 -24.69
CA CYS A 158 20.18 -14.91 -23.57
C CYS A 158 20.44 -13.77 -22.59
N ASN A 159 19.48 -12.86 -22.49
CA ASN A 159 19.56 -11.74 -21.58
C ASN A 159 18.74 -12.05 -20.34
N VAL A 160 19.34 -11.87 -19.18
CA VAL A 160 18.55 -11.68 -17.97
C VAL A 160 18.00 -10.27 -18.08
N SER A 161 16.77 -10.17 -18.59
CA SER A 161 15.98 -8.94 -18.45
C SER A 161 16.00 -8.58 -16.97
N ARG A 162 16.24 -7.30 -16.64
CA ARG A 162 16.05 -6.87 -15.26
C ARG A 162 14.68 -7.36 -14.82
N CYS A 163 14.64 -7.92 -13.62
CA CYS A 163 13.42 -8.27 -12.91
C CYS A 163 12.69 -6.93 -12.69
N SER A 164 12.04 -6.47 -13.75
CA SER A 164 11.46 -5.15 -13.88
C SER A 164 10.04 -5.38 -13.47
N ILE A 165 9.76 -5.12 -12.21
CA ILE A 165 8.41 -4.85 -11.76
C ILE A 165 7.97 -3.67 -12.63
N GLU A 166 7.02 -3.89 -13.55
CA GLU A 166 6.52 -2.84 -14.43
C GLU A 166 5.93 -1.70 -13.57
N GLU A 167 6.71 -0.65 -13.35
CA GLU A 167 6.20 0.60 -12.78
C GLU A 167 5.53 1.39 -13.92
N HIS A 168 4.22 1.18 -14.09
CA HIS A 168 3.36 2.05 -14.90
C HIS A 168 3.06 3.37 -14.19
#